data_AF-A0A089MEK3-F1
#
_entry.id   AF-A0A089MEK3-F1
#
_cell.length_a   1.000
_cell.length_b   1.000
_cell.length_c   1.000
_cell.angle_alpha   90.00
_cell.angle_beta   90.00
_cell.angle_gamma   90.00
#
_symmetry.space_group_name_H-M   'P 1'
#
loop_
_entity.id
_entity.type
_entity.pdbx_description
1 polymer ?
#
loop_
_entity_poly.entity_id
_entity_poly.type
_entity_poly.pdbx_seq_one_letter_code
_entity_poly.pdbx_strand_id
1 'polypeptide(L)'
;MAIGRNDSCICGSGKKYKKCCINKPLRKASNTNTVLIDECISDFEYIEATSKELGKIISLYTIDDVTRAIFCINSWADNRSALAQELTLNHSLSNTTKFGNRNIKQYSEFKEFFDAISIYLPITYREDLTLNDFGEVKIIVDGETYPVVIGTGHEQVYAVMNFLPELAEVLEMKGELKAVLHYNQKIINMLTDSNISSPGEDYHIAFEMPSEQFWVAANSLFNSKEFVELSKHAFQIMGYQKCPIEMRHFFVYKKEYYPIYNASILVDLYKKLLSLATVEEFHHHIRLTWGKLIENTFNFSNNDRSRVLIAPRIFNKDTGKPFTNNRLAFMAVSEGRVLVAIDKGDFDNPESIDAEIMAFNLLHESNQLRLCETYYRKELKGGVCI
;
A
#
# COMPACT_ATOMS: atom_id res chain seq x y z
N MET A 1 -24.49 5.70 -7.80
CA MET A 1 -24.58 7.10 -8.28
C MET A 1 -23.18 7.53 -8.67
N ALA A 2 -23.00 8.24 -9.79
CA ALA A 2 -21.68 8.79 -10.15
C ALA A 2 -21.45 10.07 -9.34
N ILE A 3 -20.24 10.27 -8.79
CA ILE A 3 -19.87 11.54 -8.17
C ILE A 3 -19.78 12.59 -9.27
N GLY A 4 -20.75 13.51 -9.26
CA GLY A 4 -20.80 14.63 -10.18
C GLY A 4 -19.55 15.51 -10.02
N ARG A 5 -19.10 16.11 -11.12
CA ARG A 5 -17.98 17.08 -11.12
C ARG A 5 -18.14 18.19 -10.06
N ASN A 6 -19.38 18.48 -9.66
CA ASN A 6 -19.72 19.49 -8.67
C ASN A 6 -19.89 18.97 -7.24
N ASP A 7 -19.82 17.66 -7.03
CA ASP A 7 -19.97 17.02 -5.73
C ASP A 7 -18.70 17.23 -4.90
N SER A 8 -18.82 17.03 -3.59
CA SER A 8 -17.69 17.08 -2.67
C SER A 8 -16.61 16.09 -3.08
N CYS A 9 -15.36 16.53 -3.07
CA CYS A 9 -14.23 15.70 -3.45
C CYS A 9 -14.02 14.58 -2.43
N ILE A 10 -13.87 13.35 -2.92
CA ILE A 10 -13.64 12.14 -2.12
C ILE A 10 -12.38 12.18 -1.25
N CYS A 11 -11.44 13.09 -1.50
CA CYS A 11 -10.26 13.23 -0.64
C CYS A 11 -10.56 13.91 0.70
N GLY A 12 -11.80 14.37 0.94
CA GLY A 12 -12.18 15.06 2.18
C GLY A 12 -11.71 16.52 2.25
N SER A 13 -11.18 17.08 1.16
CA SER A 13 -10.65 18.47 1.13
C SER A 13 -11.71 19.58 1.27
N GLY A 14 -13.00 19.24 1.32
CA GLY A 14 -14.12 20.20 1.30
C GLY A 14 -14.30 20.94 -0.04
N LYS A 15 -13.46 20.67 -1.05
CA LYS A 15 -13.57 21.26 -2.39
C LYS A 15 -14.48 20.42 -3.29
N LYS A 16 -15.00 21.02 -4.37
CA LYS A 16 -15.68 20.27 -5.44
C LYS A 16 -14.69 19.35 -6.15
N TYR A 17 -15.10 18.13 -6.51
CA TYR A 17 -14.25 17.13 -7.17
C TYR A 17 -13.49 17.72 -8.37
N LYS A 18 -14.16 18.56 -9.17
CA LYS A 18 -13.54 19.21 -10.33
C LYS A 18 -12.43 20.23 -10.05
N LYS A 19 -12.41 20.77 -8.84
CA LYS A 19 -11.44 21.79 -8.39
C LYS A 19 -10.36 21.20 -7.48
N CYS A 20 -10.34 19.88 -7.33
CA CYS A 20 -9.40 19.17 -6.48
C CYS A 20 -8.77 18.02 -7.26
N CYS A 21 -9.18 16.78 -7.03
CA CYS A 21 -8.49 15.61 -7.60
C CYS A 21 -8.68 15.42 -9.11
N ILE A 22 -9.78 15.85 -9.74
CA ILE A 22 -10.03 15.50 -11.16
C ILE A 22 -8.99 16.07 -12.15
N ASN A 23 -8.39 17.22 -11.81
CA ASN A 23 -7.52 18.00 -12.69
C ASN A 23 -6.11 18.20 -12.10
N LYS A 24 -5.81 17.60 -10.94
CA LYS A 24 -4.46 17.69 -10.38
C LYS A 24 -3.58 16.77 -11.24
N PRO A 25 -2.59 17.30 -11.97
CA PRO A 25 -1.67 16.44 -12.69
C PRO A 25 -0.95 15.56 -11.67
N LEU A 26 -0.86 14.26 -11.96
CA LEU A 26 -0.05 13.35 -11.16
C LEU A 26 1.37 13.89 -11.09
N ARG A 27 1.95 13.88 -9.89
CA ARG A 27 3.34 14.25 -9.66
C ARG A 27 4.21 13.43 -10.61
N LYS A 28 5.03 14.12 -11.41
CA LYS A 28 6.02 13.47 -12.28
C LYS A 28 7.29 13.21 -11.46
N ALA A 29 7.99 12.12 -11.76
CA ALA A 29 9.29 11.86 -11.17
C ALA A 29 10.22 13.07 -11.41
N SER A 30 10.92 13.51 -10.37
CA SER A 30 11.94 14.55 -10.49
C SER A 30 13.14 13.97 -11.25
N ASN A 31 13.75 14.75 -12.14
CA ASN A 31 14.98 14.32 -12.84
C ASN A 31 16.23 14.39 -11.94
N THR A 32 16.09 14.68 -10.65
CA THR A 32 17.18 14.79 -9.67
C THR A 32 16.84 14.05 -8.37
N ASN A 33 17.77 13.21 -7.92
CA ASN A 33 17.81 12.55 -6.60
C ASN A 33 16.53 11.79 -6.18
N THR A 34 15.95 11.01 -7.08
CA THR A 34 14.88 10.06 -6.74
C THR A 34 15.46 8.80 -6.10
N VAL A 35 14.72 8.18 -5.18
CA VAL A 35 15.11 6.89 -4.59
C VAL A 35 15.15 5.83 -5.70
N LEU A 36 16.29 5.14 -5.83
CA LEU A 36 16.37 3.94 -6.66
C LEU A 36 15.54 2.85 -5.99
N ILE A 37 14.46 2.44 -6.65
CA ILE A 37 13.77 1.21 -6.30
C ILE A 37 14.45 0.11 -7.09
N ASP A 38 14.80 -1.00 -6.43
CA ASP A 38 15.37 -2.16 -7.10
C ASP A 38 14.59 -2.50 -8.37
N GLU A 39 15.32 -2.96 -9.39
CA GLU A 39 14.72 -3.37 -10.66
C GLU A 39 13.57 -4.35 -10.37
N CYS A 40 12.39 -4.07 -10.94
CA CYS A 40 11.24 -4.95 -10.81
C CYS A 40 11.49 -6.24 -11.62
N ILE A 41 12.26 -7.15 -11.05
CA ILE A 41 12.49 -8.50 -11.54
C ILE A 41 11.36 -9.38 -10.98
N SER A 42 10.82 -10.25 -11.83
CA SER A 42 9.79 -11.20 -11.41
C SER A 42 10.45 -12.37 -10.70
N ASP A 43 9.98 -12.72 -9.51
CA ASP A 43 10.37 -13.96 -8.84
C ASP A 43 9.60 -15.18 -9.40
N PHE A 44 8.67 -14.93 -10.34
CA PHE A 44 7.70 -15.88 -10.85
C PHE A 44 7.87 -16.19 -12.35
N GLU A 45 9.07 -16.02 -12.94
CA GLU A 45 9.33 -16.29 -14.37
C GLU A 45 8.89 -17.69 -14.82
N TYR A 46 8.84 -18.65 -13.90
CA TYR A 46 8.42 -20.03 -14.16
C TYR A 46 6.93 -20.17 -14.51
N ILE A 47 6.08 -19.16 -14.29
CA ILE A 47 4.65 -19.20 -14.62
C ILE A 47 4.37 -19.10 -16.12
N GLU A 48 5.34 -18.64 -16.93
CA GLU A 48 5.10 -18.32 -18.34
C GLU A 48 4.61 -19.51 -19.17
N ALA A 49 5.16 -20.71 -18.95
CA ALA A 49 4.81 -21.90 -19.72
C ALA A 49 3.34 -22.28 -19.48
N THR A 50 2.94 -22.38 -18.22
CA THR A 50 1.56 -22.66 -17.80
C THR A 50 0.61 -21.56 -18.27
N SER A 51 1.04 -20.31 -18.17
CA SER A 51 0.27 -19.15 -18.61
C SER A 51 -0.11 -19.20 -20.09
N LYS A 52 0.77 -19.71 -20.96
CA LYS A 52 0.49 -19.90 -22.40
C LYS A 52 -0.59 -20.95 -22.65
N GLU A 53 -0.58 -22.05 -21.90
CA GLU A 53 -1.61 -23.10 -22.01
C GLU A 53 -2.97 -22.59 -21.54
N LEU A 54 -3.02 -21.92 -20.38
CA LEU A 54 -4.23 -21.28 -19.88
C LEU A 54 -4.78 -20.22 -20.84
N GLY A 55 -3.89 -19.53 -21.57
CA GLY A 55 -4.30 -18.50 -22.53
C GLY A 55 -5.16 -19.08 -23.67
N LYS A 56 -4.94 -20.35 -24.03
CA LYS A 56 -5.77 -21.05 -25.03
C LYS A 56 -7.20 -21.22 -24.52
N ILE A 57 -7.37 -21.57 -23.24
CA ILE A 57 -8.68 -21.74 -22.60
C ILE A 57 -9.36 -20.39 -22.44
N ILE A 58 -8.66 -19.41 -21.87
CA ILE A 58 -9.14 -18.03 -21.65
C ILE A 58 -9.63 -17.42 -22.97
N SER A 59 -8.91 -17.65 -24.08
CA SER A 59 -9.25 -17.10 -25.40
C SER A 59 -10.60 -17.54 -25.95
N LEU A 60 -11.23 -18.58 -25.40
CA LEU A 60 -12.55 -19.05 -25.83
C LEU A 60 -13.70 -18.16 -25.31
N TYR A 61 -13.47 -17.43 -24.22
CA TYR A 61 -14.49 -16.69 -23.50
C TYR A 61 -14.53 -15.21 -23.88
N THR A 62 -15.64 -14.55 -23.59
CA THR A 62 -15.72 -13.09 -23.64
C THR A 62 -14.79 -12.50 -22.58
N ILE A 63 -14.15 -11.37 -22.92
CA ILE A 63 -13.20 -10.71 -22.01
C ILE A 63 -13.84 -10.31 -20.68
N ASP A 64 -15.09 -9.81 -20.71
CA ASP A 64 -15.78 -9.36 -19.51
C ASP A 64 -16.04 -10.52 -18.54
N ASP A 65 -16.50 -11.66 -19.05
CA ASP A 65 -16.84 -12.82 -18.21
C ASP A 65 -15.58 -13.50 -17.66
N VAL A 66 -14.55 -13.69 -18.48
CA VAL A 66 -13.31 -14.34 -18.02
C VAL A 66 -12.52 -13.45 -17.06
N THR A 67 -12.56 -12.12 -17.23
CA THR A 67 -11.99 -11.18 -16.26
C THR A 67 -12.67 -11.31 -14.90
N ARG A 68 -14.01 -11.35 -14.87
CA ARG A 68 -14.78 -11.51 -13.64
C ARG A 68 -14.52 -12.87 -12.98
N ALA A 69 -14.45 -13.94 -13.78
CA ALA A 69 -14.17 -15.28 -13.28
C ALA A 69 -12.77 -15.36 -12.65
N ILE A 70 -11.73 -14.84 -13.31
CA ILE A 70 -10.37 -14.84 -12.76
C ILE A 70 -10.27 -13.92 -11.54
N PHE A 71 -10.90 -12.73 -11.56
CA PHE A 71 -10.95 -11.86 -10.40
C PHE A 71 -11.62 -12.57 -9.20
N CYS A 72 -12.72 -13.30 -9.44
CA CYS A 72 -13.41 -14.08 -8.42
C CYS A 72 -12.50 -15.19 -7.84
N ILE A 73 -11.71 -15.86 -8.66
CA ILE A 73 -10.80 -16.91 -8.19
C ILE A 73 -9.68 -16.32 -7.34
N ASN A 74 -9.05 -15.25 -7.82
CA ASN A 74 -7.89 -14.64 -7.14
C ASN A 74 -8.28 -13.81 -5.90
N SER A 75 -9.54 -13.40 -5.76
CA SER A 75 -10.01 -12.70 -4.55
C SER A 75 -10.56 -13.63 -3.47
N TRP A 76 -10.57 -14.94 -3.73
CA TRP A 76 -10.98 -15.94 -2.74
C TRP A 76 -9.91 -16.10 -1.67
N ALA A 77 -10.26 -15.91 -0.40
CA ALA A 77 -9.29 -15.84 0.68
C ALA A 77 -8.46 -17.13 0.80
N ASP A 78 -9.06 -18.30 0.58
CA ASP A 78 -8.38 -19.59 0.69
C ASP A 78 -7.38 -19.86 -0.43
N ASN A 79 -7.44 -19.11 -1.55
CA ASN A 79 -6.50 -19.24 -2.66
C ASN A 79 -5.21 -18.44 -2.47
N ARG A 80 -5.13 -17.63 -1.43
CA ARG A 80 -4.07 -16.64 -1.27
C ARG A 80 -2.68 -17.22 -1.07
N SER A 81 -2.62 -18.37 -0.41
CA SER A 81 -1.37 -19.12 -0.26
C SER A 81 -0.94 -19.79 -1.58
N ALA A 82 -1.82 -19.85 -2.59
CA ALA A 82 -1.54 -20.30 -3.96
C ALA A 82 -1.18 -19.13 -4.89
N LEU A 83 -0.29 -18.23 -4.42
CA LEU A 83 0.06 -16.99 -5.10
C LEU A 83 0.57 -17.22 -6.54
N ALA A 84 1.40 -18.25 -6.76
CA ALA A 84 1.90 -18.57 -8.10
C ALA A 84 0.75 -18.87 -9.08
N GLN A 85 -0.29 -19.57 -8.62
CA GLN A 85 -1.46 -19.94 -9.42
C GLN A 85 -2.30 -18.70 -9.76
N GLU A 86 -2.54 -17.83 -8.79
CA GLU A 86 -3.23 -16.55 -8.97
C GLU A 86 -2.51 -15.64 -9.97
N LEU A 87 -1.18 -15.51 -9.82
CA LEU A 87 -0.34 -14.74 -10.72
C LEU A 87 -0.31 -15.35 -12.14
N THR A 88 -0.30 -16.68 -12.26
CA THR A 88 -0.38 -17.36 -13.55
C THR A 88 -1.68 -17.02 -14.28
N LEU A 89 -2.82 -17.00 -13.57
CA LEU A 89 -4.11 -16.59 -14.13
C LEU A 89 -4.11 -15.13 -14.58
N ASN A 90 -3.66 -14.22 -13.72
CA ASN A 90 -3.53 -12.80 -14.05
C ASN A 90 -2.61 -12.58 -15.26
N HIS A 91 -1.49 -13.29 -15.33
CA HIS A 91 -0.52 -13.22 -16.43
C HIS A 91 -1.13 -13.75 -17.73
N SER A 92 -1.86 -14.86 -17.64
CA SER A 92 -2.51 -15.51 -18.78
C SER A 92 -3.60 -14.61 -19.39
N LEU A 93 -4.45 -14.04 -18.53
CA LEU A 93 -5.46 -13.07 -18.93
C LEU A 93 -4.83 -11.84 -19.60
N SER A 94 -3.81 -11.26 -18.96
CA SER A 94 -3.15 -10.04 -19.43
C SER A 94 -2.43 -10.20 -20.77
N ASN A 95 -1.95 -11.41 -21.08
CA ASN A 95 -1.24 -11.71 -22.32
C ASN A 95 -2.12 -12.33 -23.42
N THR A 96 -3.39 -12.60 -23.13
CA THR A 96 -4.33 -13.11 -24.12
C THR A 96 -4.67 -12.02 -25.14
N THR A 97 -4.32 -12.24 -26.40
CA THR A 97 -4.47 -11.23 -27.47
C THR A 97 -5.80 -11.29 -28.21
N LYS A 98 -6.56 -12.37 -28.03
CA LYS A 98 -7.86 -12.60 -28.67
C LYS A 98 -8.81 -13.26 -27.67
N PHE A 99 -10.03 -12.77 -27.64
CA PHE A 99 -11.11 -13.29 -26.80
C PHE A 99 -12.25 -13.74 -27.70
N GLY A 100 -12.90 -14.84 -27.30
CA GLY A 100 -13.97 -15.48 -28.01
C GLY A 100 -15.33 -14.93 -27.61
N ASN A 101 -16.34 -15.78 -27.69
CA ASN A 101 -17.74 -15.43 -27.47
C ASN A 101 -18.45 -16.36 -26.46
N ARG A 102 -17.75 -17.33 -25.87
CA ARG A 102 -18.33 -18.15 -24.80
C ARG A 102 -18.56 -17.28 -23.56
N ASN A 103 -19.72 -17.42 -22.94
CA ASN A 103 -20.08 -16.64 -21.76
C ASN A 103 -19.94 -17.48 -20.49
N ILE A 104 -19.82 -16.80 -19.34
CA ILE A 104 -19.88 -17.38 -18.00
C ILE A 104 -20.95 -16.60 -17.22
N LYS A 105 -22.20 -17.02 -17.33
CA LYS A 105 -23.37 -16.33 -16.74
C LYS A 105 -23.96 -17.05 -15.54
N GLN A 106 -23.78 -18.35 -15.44
CA GLN A 106 -24.26 -19.19 -14.35
C GLN A 106 -23.09 -19.77 -13.56
N TYR A 107 -23.33 -20.11 -12.29
CA TYR A 107 -22.31 -20.71 -11.45
C TYR A 107 -21.82 -22.06 -11.99
N SER A 108 -22.70 -22.86 -12.63
CA SER A 108 -22.30 -24.10 -13.31
C SER A 108 -21.27 -23.86 -14.42
N GLU A 109 -21.43 -22.82 -15.23
CA GLU A 109 -20.47 -22.44 -16.27
C GLU A 109 -19.15 -21.93 -15.68
N PHE A 110 -19.22 -21.28 -14.51
CA PHE A 110 -18.03 -20.89 -13.75
C PHE A 110 -17.29 -22.12 -13.21
N LYS A 111 -18.00 -23.15 -12.71
CA LYS A 111 -17.38 -24.43 -12.34
C LYS A 111 -16.69 -25.10 -13.53
N GLU A 112 -17.37 -25.18 -14.67
CA GLU A 112 -16.76 -25.73 -15.90
C GLU A 112 -15.50 -24.98 -16.32
N PHE A 113 -15.49 -23.65 -16.18
CA PHE A 113 -14.30 -22.84 -16.43
C PHE A 113 -13.20 -23.16 -15.41
N PHE A 114 -13.52 -23.19 -14.11
CA PHE A 114 -12.57 -23.51 -13.04
C PHE A 114 -11.95 -24.90 -13.20
N ASP A 115 -12.77 -25.91 -13.48
CA ASP A 115 -12.33 -27.29 -13.73
C ASP A 115 -11.38 -27.37 -14.93
N ALA A 116 -11.62 -26.57 -15.97
CA ALA A 116 -10.76 -26.53 -17.15
C ALA A 116 -9.38 -25.91 -16.88
N ILE A 117 -9.28 -24.92 -15.98
CA ILE A 117 -8.02 -24.23 -15.67
C ILE A 117 -7.25 -24.88 -14.51
N SER A 118 -7.93 -25.44 -13.52
CA SER A 118 -7.33 -25.96 -12.29
C SER A 118 -6.39 -27.14 -12.53
N ILE A 119 -6.63 -27.94 -13.58
CA ILE A 119 -5.73 -29.03 -13.99
C ILE A 119 -4.32 -28.55 -14.36
N TYR A 120 -4.16 -27.29 -14.74
CA TYR A 120 -2.89 -26.66 -15.07
C TYR A 120 -2.25 -25.93 -13.88
N LEU A 121 -2.96 -25.84 -12.75
CA LEU A 121 -2.60 -25.04 -11.59
C LEU A 121 -2.44 -25.89 -10.32
N PRO A 122 -1.65 -26.99 -10.34
CA PRO A 122 -1.37 -27.74 -9.12
C PRO A 122 -0.58 -26.87 -8.14
N ILE A 123 -0.83 -27.03 -6.84
CA ILE A 123 0.01 -26.46 -5.78
C ILE A 123 1.43 -27.02 -5.91
N THR A 124 2.43 -26.14 -5.81
CA THR A 124 3.83 -26.51 -5.89
C THR A 124 4.54 -26.32 -4.55
N TYR A 125 5.78 -26.82 -4.45
CA TYR A 125 6.61 -26.65 -3.26
C TYR A 125 7.12 -25.21 -3.06
N ARG A 126 6.85 -24.30 -4.02
CA ARG A 126 7.30 -22.91 -3.97
C ARG A 126 6.31 -21.99 -3.25
N GLU A 127 5.18 -22.54 -2.83
CA GLU A 127 4.10 -21.78 -2.24
C GLU A 127 4.34 -21.67 -0.75
N ASP A 128 4.15 -20.47 -0.22
CA ASP A 128 4.29 -20.17 1.21
C ASP A 128 2.91 -19.96 1.84
N LEU A 129 2.77 -20.44 3.08
CA LEU A 129 1.56 -20.17 3.86
C LEU A 129 1.45 -18.67 4.14
N THR A 130 0.32 -18.10 3.74
CA THR A 130 -0.05 -16.72 4.02
C THR A 130 -1.23 -16.67 4.99
N LEU A 131 -1.46 -15.53 5.62
CA LEU A 131 -2.67 -15.33 6.42
C LEU A 131 -3.85 -15.06 5.47
N ASN A 132 -5.00 -15.71 5.74
CA ASN A 132 -6.25 -15.50 5.01
C ASN A 132 -7.02 -14.20 5.41
N ASP A 133 -6.34 -13.17 5.95
CA ASP A 133 -6.95 -11.88 6.33
C ASP A 133 -7.63 -11.16 5.14
N PHE A 134 -8.95 -11.02 5.13
CA PHE A 134 -9.67 -10.33 4.07
C PHE A 134 -10.32 -9.03 4.60
N GLY A 135 -9.52 -8.20 5.26
CA GLY A 135 -9.94 -6.88 5.75
C GLY A 135 -10.19 -6.78 7.26
N GLU A 136 -9.80 -7.78 8.04
CA GLU A 136 -9.85 -7.74 9.51
C GLU A 136 -8.90 -6.68 10.05
N VAL A 137 -7.71 -6.54 9.45
CA VAL A 137 -6.79 -5.43 9.75
C VAL A 137 -7.28 -4.12 9.15
N LYS A 138 -7.19 -3.05 9.93
CA LYS A 138 -7.64 -1.71 9.54
C LYS A 138 -6.57 -0.66 9.81
N ILE A 139 -6.52 0.35 8.95
CA ILE A 139 -5.67 1.53 9.13
C ILE A 139 -6.54 2.79 9.20
N ILE A 140 -6.02 3.84 9.83
CA ILE A 140 -6.71 5.13 9.95
C ILE A 140 -5.95 6.17 9.12
N VAL A 141 -6.66 6.83 8.20
CA VAL A 141 -6.11 7.91 7.38
C VAL A 141 -7.05 9.11 7.44
N ASP A 142 -6.54 10.25 7.91
CA ASP A 142 -7.32 11.49 8.11
C ASP A 142 -8.63 11.26 8.91
N GLY A 143 -8.61 10.38 9.91
CA GLY A 143 -9.76 10.05 10.77
C GLY A 143 -10.76 9.06 10.17
N GLU A 144 -10.57 8.61 8.93
CA GLU A 144 -11.37 7.55 8.31
C GLU A 144 -10.68 6.20 8.47
N THR A 145 -11.47 5.13 8.68
CA THR A 145 -10.97 3.76 8.85
C THR A 145 -11.12 2.96 7.57
N TYR A 146 -10.03 2.34 7.11
CA TYR A 146 -9.99 1.54 5.89
C TYR A 146 -9.54 0.11 6.20
N PRO A 147 -10.26 -0.92 5.74
CA PRO A 147 -9.77 -2.29 5.80
C PRO A 147 -8.63 -2.49 4.80
N VAL A 148 -7.63 -3.26 5.20
CA VAL A 148 -6.47 -3.63 4.40
C VAL A 148 -6.28 -5.14 4.47
N VAL A 149 -5.64 -5.70 3.46
CA VAL A 149 -5.29 -7.12 3.41
C VAL A 149 -3.83 -7.27 3.84
N ILE A 150 -3.58 -8.07 4.87
CA ILE A 150 -2.25 -8.59 5.21
C ILE A 150 -2.08 -10.02 4.67
N GLY A 151 -0.83 -10.50 4.59
CA GLY A 151 -0.55 -11.80 3.97
C GLY A 151 -0.67 -11.76 2.44
N THR A 152 -0.12 -10.72 1.80
CA THR A 152 -0.18 -10.52 0.35
C THR A 152 0.93 -11.25 -0.42
N GLY A 153 1.63 -12.18 0.24
CA GLY A 153 2.91 -12.74 -0.25
C GLY A 153 4.10 -11.77 -0.17
N HIS A 154 3.87 -10.51 0.23
CA HIS A 154 4.94 -9.57 0.49
C HIS A 154 5.33 -9.54 1.97
N GLU A 155 6.60 -9.28 2.23
CA GLU A 155 7.08 -9.01 3.58
C GLU A 155 6.63 -7.63 4.08
N GLN A 156 6.51 -7.49 5.41
CA GLN A 156 6.35 -6.19 6.09
C GLN A 156 5.13 -5.36 5.65
N VAL A 157 4.08 -5.97 5.08
CA VAL A 157 2.86 -5.29 4.62
C VAL A 157 2.29 -4.35 5.68
N TYR A 158 2.17 -4.83 6.92
CA TYR A 158 1.65 -4.03 8.03
C TYR A 158 2.51 -2.79 8.30
N ALA A 159 3.84 -2.92 8.23
CA ALA A 159 4.73 -1.76 8.36
C ALA A 159 4.48 -0.77 7.22
N VAL A 160 4.43 -1.23 5.97
CA VAL A 160 4.15 -0.39 4.79
C VAL A 160 2.85 0.40 4.96
N MET A 161 1.79 -0.21 5.51
CA MET A 161 0.52 0.48 5.76
C MET A 161 0.63 1.64 6.77
N ASN A 162 1.62 1.63 7.65
CA ASN A 162 1.88 2.73 8.59
C ASN A 162 2.72 3.86 7.95
N PHE A 163 3.63 3.55 7.01
CA PHE A 163 4.45 4.56 6.32
C PHE A 163 3.73 5.24 5.15
N LEU A 164 2.84 4.51 4.48
CA LEU A 164 2.15 4.97 3.27
C LEU A 164 1.37 6.29 3.47
N PRO A 165 0.59 6.50 4.55
CA PRO A 165 -0.12 7.77 4.78
C PRO A 165 0.82 8.97 4.87
N GLU A 166 1.97 8.80 5.53
CA GLU A 166 2.92 9.89 5.74
C GLU A 166 3.73 10.20 4.49
N LEU A 167 4.08 9.18 3.71
CA LEU A 167 4.65 9.39 2.38
C LEU A 167 3.67 10.17 1.49
N ALA A 168 2.39 9.81 1.51
CA ALA A 168 1.36 10.51 0.74
C ALA A 168 1.16 11.96 1.22
N GLU A 169 1.27 12.26 2.51
CA GLU A 169 1.25 13.65 3.02
C GLU A 169 2.46 14.43 2.50
N VAL A 170 3.68 13.89 2.66
CA VAL A 170 4.92 14.55 2.23
C VAL A 170 4.92 14.86 0.74
N LEU A 171 4.38 13.95 -0.08
CA LEU A 171 4.31 14.14 -1.53
C LEU A 171 3.09 14.96 -1.99
N GLU A 172 2.21 15.38 -1.06
CA GLU A 172 0.91 15.99 -1.33
C GLU A 172 -0.03 15.13 -2.20
N MET A 173 0.03 13.81 -2.03
CA MET A 173 -0.70 12.78 -2.79
C MET A 173 -1.75 12.03 -1.95
N LYS A 174 -2.26 12.63 -0.87
CA LYS A 174 -3.31 12.02 -0.04
C LYS A 174 -4.61 11.74 -0.81
N GLY A 175 -4.91 12.53 -1.84
CA GLY A 175 -6.10 12.31 -2.67
C GLY A 175 -6.01 11.00 -3.46
N GLU A 176 -4.83 10.72 -3.99
CA GLU A 176 -4.50 9.49 -4.71
C GLU A 176 -4.52 8.29 -3.77
N LEU A 177 -3.93 8.42 -2.57
CA LEU A 177 -4.02 7.40 -1.53
C LEU A 177 -5.47 7.06 -1.19
N LYS A 178 -6.30 8.06 -0.87
CA LYS A 178 -7.72 7.83 -0.53
C LYS A 178 -8.49 7.19 -1.68
N ALA A 179 -8.22 7.57 -2.93
CA ALA A 179 -8.88 6.95 -4.08
C ALA A 179 -8.58 5.44 -4.19
N VAL A 180 -7.33 5.02 -3.98
CA VAL A 180 -6.95 3.60 -3.98
C VAL A 180 -7.49 2.87 -2.73
N LEU A 181 -7.49 3.52 -1.57
CA LEU A 181 -8.08 2.96 -0.35
C LEU A 181 -9.59 2.71 -0.49
N HIS A 182 -10.34 3.65 -1.08
CA HIS A 182 -11.77 3.44 -1.34
C HIS A 182 -12.02 2.34 -2.37
N TYR A 183 -11.18 2.23 -3.40
CA TYR A 183 -11.25 1.12 -4.35
C TYR A 183 -11.05 -0.23 -3.64
N ASN A 184 -10.00 -0.36 -2.83
CA ASN A 184 -9.72 -1.57 -2.06
C ASN A 184 -10.83 -1.89 -1.05
N GLN A 185 -11.29 -0.88 -0.30
CA GLN A 185 -12.38 -0.99 0.65
C GLN A 185 -13.69 -1.45 -0.03
N LYS A 186 -13.97 -0.98 -1.25
CA LYS A 186 -15.16 -1.41 -1.99
C LYS A 186 -15.11 -2.89 -2.35
N ILE A 187 -13.93 -3.41 -2.73
CA ILE A 187 -13.73 -4.83 -3.01
C ILE A 187 -13.96 -5.63 -1.72
N ILE A 188 -13.26 -5.28 -0.64
CA ILE A 188 -13.35 -5.97 0.65
C ILE A 188 -14.81 -6.00 1.14
N ASN A 189 -15.44 -4.84 1.29
CA ASN A 189 -16.80 -4.74 1.84
C ASN A 189 -17.86 -5.52 1.04
N MET A 190 -17.65 -5.72 -0.27
CA MET A 190 -18.59 -6.46 -1.10
C MET A 190 -18.38 -7.98 -1.03
N LEU A 191 -17.20 -8.43 -0.63
CA LEU A 191 -16.79 -9.83 -0.74
C LEU A 191 -16.65 -10.52 0.62
N THR A 192 -16.23 -9.81 1.68
CA THR A 192 -15.92 -10.35 3.02
C THR A 192 -17.03 -11.24 3.57
N ASP A 193 -18.31 -10.84 3.47
CA ASP A 193 -19.43 -11.61 4.03
C ASP A 193 -19.57 -13.01 3.43
N SER A 194 -19.10 -13.20 2.19
CA SER A 194 -19.09 -14.48 1.48
C SER A 194 -17.71 -15.15 1.44
N ASN A 195 -16.67 -14.47 1.95
CA ASN A 195 -15.27 -14.90 1.94
C ASN A 195 -14.85 -15.46 3.29
N ILE A 196 -15.70 -16.31 3.86
CA ILE A 196 -15.50 -16.84 5.21
C ILE A 196 -14.52 -18.00 5.12
N SER A 197 -13.23 -17.70 5.29
CA SER A 197 -12.19 -18.70 5.54
C SER A 197 -12.43 -19.30 6.93
N SER A 198 -12.49 -20.63 7.02
CA SER A 198 -12.48 -21.34 8.30
C SER A 198 -11.06 -21.84 8.56
N PRO A 199 -10.17 -21.07 9.23
CA PRO A 199 -8.88 -21.60 9.62
C PRO A 199 -9.10 -22.64 10.71
N GLY A 200 -9.27 -23.89 10.29
CA GLY A 200 -9.14 -25.04 11.19
C GLY A 200 -7.70 -25.18 11.67
N GLU A 201 -7.48 -26.07 12.64
CA GLU A 201 -6.13 -26.37 13.16
C GLU A 201 -5.20 -26.98 12.07
N ASP A 202 -5.76 -27.44 10.94
CA ASP A 202 -5.07 -28.01 9.77
C ASP A 202 -5.08 -27.05 8.55
N TYR A 203 -4.50 -25.87 8.72
CA TYR A 203 -4.34 -24.89 7.64
C TYR A 203 -3.32 -25.40 6.59
N HIS A 204 -3.78 -25.70 5.37
CA HIS A 204 -2.95 -26.20 4.27
C HIS A 204 -3.08 -25.31 3.03
N ILE A 205 -2.04 -25.29 2.20
CA ILE A 205 -2.06 -24.54 0.94
C ILE A 205 -2.98 -25.27 -0.05
N ALA A 206 -3.98 -24.56 -0.55
CA ALA A 206 -4.95 -25.07 -1.51
C ALA A 206 -5.24 -24.05 -2.61
N PHE A 207 -5.71 -24.54 -3.75
CA PHE A 207 -6.26 -23.73 -4.83
C PHE A 207 -7.66 -24.24 -5.13
N GLU A 208 -8.64 -23.57 -4.54
CA GLU A 208 -10.01 -24.01 -4.39
C GLU A 208 -10.97 -23.21 -5.25
N MET A 209 -12.10 -23.85 -5.57
CA MET A 209 -13.20 -23.24 -6.29
C MET A 209 -14.00 -22.33 -5.35
N PRO A 210 -14.15 -21.04 -5.65
CA PRO A 210 -14.97 -20.15 -4.85
C PRO A 210 -16.44 -20.60 -4.78
N SER A 211 -17.10 -20.31 -3.65
CA SER A 211 -18.51 -20.66 -3.44
C SER A 211 -19.44 -19.91 -4.40
N GLU A 212 -20.66 -20.44 -4.60
CA GLU A 212 -21.68 -19.77 -5.43
C GLU A 212 -22.02 -18.37 -4.89
N GLN A 213 -22.13 -18.24 -3.56
CA GLN A 213 -22.41 -16.98 -2.90
C GLN A 213 -21.32 -15.95 -3.18
N PHE A 214 -20.05 -16.37 -3.12
CA PHE A 214 -18.91 -15.51 -3.44
C PHE A 214 -18.87 -15.13 -4.92
N TRP A 215 -19.14 -16.06 -5.83
CA TRP A 215 -19.25 -15.77 -7.27
C TRP A 215 -20.36 -14.76 -7.57
N VAL A 216 -21.52 -14.86 -6.89
CA VAL A 216 -22.60 -13.86 -7.00
C VAL A 216 -22.13 -12.50 -6.48
N ALA A 217 -21.41 -12.46 -5.35
CA ALA A 217 -20.88 -11.23 -4.77
C ALA A 217 -19.85 -10.54 -5.70
N ALA A 218 -18.92 -11.31 -6.26
CA ALA A 218 -17.94 -10.83 -7.25
C ALA A 218 -18.62 -10.27 -8.50
N ASN A 219 -19.63 -10.95 -9.05
CA ASN A 219 -20.36 -10.41 -10.19
C ASN A 219 -21.15 -9.13 -9.84
N SER A 220 -21.70 -9.06 -8.63
CA SER A 220 -22.41 -7.89 -8.12
C SER A 220 -21.48 -6.69 -7.94
N LEU A 221 -20.24 -6.92 -7.50
CA LEU A 221 -19.18 -5.91 -7.42
C LEU A 221 -18.95 -5.26 -8.79
N PHE A 222 -18.72 -6.05 -9.85
CA PHE A 222 -18.49 -5.51 -11.19
C PHE A 222 -19.71 -4.83 -11.81
N ASN A 223 -20.92 -5.17 -11.36
CA ASN A 223 -22.15 -4.49 -11.78
C ASN A 223 -22.42 -3.18 -11.02
N SER A 224 -21.64 -2.91 -9.97
CA SER A 224 -21.76 -1.68 -9.19
C SER A 224 -21.18 -0.47 -9.94
N LYS A 225 -22.02 0.54 -10.18
CA LYS A 225 -21.59 1.84 -10.74
C LYS A 225 -20.49 2.49 -9.90
N GLU A 226 -20.53 2.31 -8.58
CA GLU A 226 -19.53 2.86 -7.67
C GLU A 226 -18.17 2.17 -7.89
N PHE A 227 -18.16 0.84 -8.00
CA PHE A 227 -16.93 0.10 -8.27
C PHE A 227 -16.30 0.48 -9.61
N VAL A 228 -17.12 0.68 -10.65
CA VAL A 228 -16.63 1.13 -11.97
C VAL A 228 -15.94 2.50 -11.87
N GLU A 229 -16.54 3.46 -11.16
CA GLU A 229 -15.92 4.79 -10.98
C GLU A 229 -14.66 4.74 -10.10
N LEU A 230 -14.67 3.95 -9.03
CA LEU A 230 -13.47 3.74 -8.19
C LEU A 230 -12.34 3.06 -8.97
N SER A 231 -12.66 2.04 -9.77
CA SER A 231 -11.72 1.33 -10.64
C SER A 231 -11.07 2.29 -11.63
N LYS A 232 -11.84 3.23 -12.19
CA LYS A 232 -11.32 4.26 -13.10
C LYS A 232 -10.30 5.16 -12.41
N HIS A 233 -10.58 5.63 -11.20
CA HIS A 233 -9.65 6.47 -10.45
C HIS A 233 -8.40 5.70 -10.04
N ALA A 234 -8.56 4.47 -9.55
CA ALA A 234 -7.44 3.59 -9.23
C ALA A 234 -6.59 3.31 -10.48
N PHE A 235 -7.19 3.08 -11.65
CA PHE A 235 -6.47 2.92 -12.92
C PHE A 235 -5.74 4.20 -13.34
N GLN A 236 -6.31 5.39 -13.14
CA GLN A 236 -5.60 6.64 -13.43
C GLN A 236 -4.33 6.80 -12.58
N ILE A 237 -4.36 6.30 -11.34
CA ILE A 237 -3.24 6.39 -10.39
C ILE A 237 -2.23 5.27 -10.63
N MET A 238 -2.67 4.01 -10.63
CA MET A 238 -1.82 2.83 -10.76
C MET A 238 -1.36 2.63 -12.21
N GLY A 239 -2.24 2.89 -13.17
CA GLY A 239 -1.97 2.78 -14.60
C GLY A 239 -1.81 1.34 -15.07
N TYR A 240 -1.58 1.19 -16.37
CA TYR A 240 -0.94 -0.01 -16.90
C TYR A 240 0.57 0.17 -16.80
N GLN A 241 1.21 -0.65 -15.98
CA GLN A 241 2.66 -0.65 -15.82
C GLN A 241 3.27 -1.77 -16.64
N LYS A 242 4.35 -1.47 -17.38
CA LYS A 242 5.25 -2.50 -17.92
C LYS A 242 6.14 -3.01 -16.79
N CYS A 243 5.51 -3.66 -15.82
CA CYS A 243 6.16 -4.32 -14.68
C CYS A 243 5.78 -5.81 -14.68
N PRO A 244 6.42 -6.62 -13.81
CA PRO A 244 5.98 -7.98 -13.52
C PRO A 244 4.50 -8.05 -13.12
N ILE A 245 3.84 -9.20 -13.34
CA ILE A 245 2.39 -9.36 -13.13
C ILE A 245 1.97 -9.17 -11.67
N GLU A 246 2.87 -9.47 -10.75
CA GLU A 246 2.79 -9.32 -9.29
C GLU A 246 2.47 -7.88 -8.88
N MET A 247 2.87 -6.93 -9.73
CA MET A 247 2.70 -5.49 -9.48
C MET A 247 1.62 -4.85 -10.36
N ARG A 248 0.89 -5.65 -11.15
CA ARG A 248 -0.19 -5.14 -12.02
C ARG A 248 -1.54 -5.30 -11.34
N HIS A 249 -2.34 -4.25 -11.37
CA HIS A 249 -3.72 -4.23 -10.82
C HIS A 249 -4.77 -4.06 -11.93
N PHE A 250 -4.31 -3.78 -13.13
CA PHE A 250 -5.12 -3.59 -14.32
C PHE A 250 -4.37 -4.09 -15.55
N PHE A 251 -5.10 -4.60 -16.53
CA PHE A 251 -4.57 -4.82 -17.89
C PHE A 251 -5.39 -4.03 -18.91
N VAL A 252 -4.80 -3.81 -20.09
CA VAL A 252 -5.42 -3.02 -21.16
C VAL A 252 -5.61 -3.90 -22.39
N TYR A 253 -6.85 -3.93 -22.89
CA TYR A 253 -7.20 -4.61 -24.12
C TYR A 253 -8.06 -3.71 -25.00
N LYS A 254 -7.66 -3.55 -26.27
CA LYS A 254 -8.36 -2.68 -27.26
C LYS A 254 -8.70 -1.27 -26.73
N LYS A 255 -7.79 -0.67 -25.96
CA LYS A 255 -7.89 0.66 -25.31
C LYS A 255 -8.84 0.74 -24.10
N GLU A 256 -9.50 -0.36 -23.75
CA GLU A 256 -10.25 -0.48 -22.50
C GLU A 256 -9.36 -1.07 -21.41
N TYR A 257 -9.63 -0.73 -20.16
CA TYR A 257 -8.91 -1.26 -19.00
C TYR A 257 -9.81 -2.24 -18.23
N TYR A 258 -9.17 -3.22 -17.59
CA TYR A 258 -9.84 -4.30 -16.89
C TYR A 258 -9.13 -4.53 -15.55
N PRO A 259 -9.85 -4.51 -14.41
CA PRO A 259 -9.24 -4.79 -13.12
C PRO A 259 -8.89 -6.26 -13.00
N ILE A 260 -7.71 -6.54 -12.43
CA ILE A 260 -7.30 -7.87 -11.97
C ILE A 260 -7.07 -7.80 -10.46
N TYR A 261 -7.30 -8.90 -9.77
CA TYR A 261 -7.10 -8.91 -8.33
C TYR A 261 -5.67 -9.32 -8.00
N ASN A 262 -4.96 -8.43 -7.31
CA ASN A 262 -3.72 -8.70 -6.60
C ASN A 262 -3.84 -7.99 -5.25
N ALA A 263 -3.61 -8.71 -4.14
CA ALA A 263 -3.77 -8.14 -2.80
C ALA A 263 -2.72 -7.05 -2.47
N SER A 264 -1.67 -6.95 -3.27
CA SER A 264 -0.52 -6.06 -3.12
C SER A 264 -0.78 -4.58 -3.47
N ILE A 265 -1.99 -4.18 -3.89
CA ILE A 265 -2.23 -2.83 -4.47
C ILE A 265 -1.74 -1.66 -3.61
N LEU A 266 -1.86 -1.74 -2.28
CA LEU A 266 -1.39 -0.69 -1.38
C LEU A 266 0.14 -0.71 -1.19
N VAL A 267 0.75 -1.90 -1.23
CA VAL A 267 2.22 -2.06 -1.23
C VAL A 267 2.80 -1.48 -2.51
N ASP A 268 2.19 -1.79 -3.65
CA ASP A 268 2.63 -1.27 -4.95
C ASP A 268 2.36 0.23 -5.08
N LEU A 269 1.29 0.75 -4.47
CA LEU A 269 1.10 2.18 -4.35
C LEU A 269 2.23 2.82 -3.55
N TYR A 270 2.63 2.23 -2.43
CA TYR A 270 3.76 2.73 -1.65
C TYR A 270 5.06 2.76 -2.46
N LYS A 271 5.41 1.67 -3.14
CA LYS A 271 6.55 1.61 -4.08
C LYS A 271 6.42 2.69 -5.16
N LYS A 272 5.23 2.85 -5.75
CA LYS A 272 4.99 3.89 -6.75
C LYS A 272 5.25 5.29 -6.21
N LEU A 273 4.75 5.60 -5.01
CA LEU A 273 4.97 6.90 -4.37
C LEU A 273 6.45 7.12 -4.03
N LEU A 274 7.16 6.09 -3.55
CA LEU A 274 8.59 6.15 -3.29
C LEU A 274 9.39 6.54 -4.54
N SER A 275 9.02 6.03 -5.71
CA SER A 275 9.71 6.39 -6.97
C SER A 275 9.52 7.86 -7.39
N LEU A 276 8.54 8.55 -6.80
CA LEU A 276 8.27 9.98 -7.01
C LEU A 276 8.94 10.87 -5.95
N ALA A 277 9.44 10.27 -4.87
CA ALA A 277 10.05 10.97 -3.74
C ALA A 277 11.51 11.32 -4.03
N THR A 278 11.91 12.51 -3.63
CA THR A 278 13.32 12.86 -3.47
C THR A 278 13.91 12.16 -2.24
N VAL A 279 15.24 12.05 -2.17
CA VAL A 279 15.94 11.53 -0.98
C VAL A 279 15.51 12.28 0.30
N GLU A 280 15.36 13.61 0.24
CA GLU A 280 14.92 14.38 1.40
C GLU A 280 13.50 14.01 1.85
N GLU A 281 12.56 13.89 0.90
CA GLU A 281 11.18 13.47 1.19
C GLU A 281 11.11 12.03 1.70
N PHE A 282 11.97 11.15 1.18
CA PHE A 282 12.13 9.79 1.67
C PHE A 282 12.53 9.79 3.15
N HIS A 283 13.59 10.48 3.56
CA HIS A 283 13.94 10.54 4.98
C HIS A 283 12.89 11.28 5.80
N HIS A 284 12.24 12.30 5.24
CA HIS A 284 11.23 13.07 5.95
C HIS A 284 10.01 12.21 6.32
N HIS A 285 9.46 11.42 5.38
CA HIS A 285 8.27 10.61 5.69
C HIS A 285 8.57 9.51 6.71
N ILE A 286 9.78 8.92 6.70
CA ILE A 286 10.20 7.92 7.69
C ILE A 286 10.18 8.53 9.08
N ARG A 287 10.85 9.68 9.24
CA ARG A 287 10.95 10.38 10.53
C ARG A 287 9.57 10.83 11.04
N LEU A 288 8.71 11.32 10.15
CA LEU A 288 7.32 11.66 10.49
C LEU A 288 6.52 10.43 10.97
N THR A 289 6.69 9.30 10.29
CA THR A 289 6.02 8.04 10.65
C THR A 289 6.43 7.59 12.05
N TRP A 290 7.74 7.55 12.34
CA TRP A 290 8.24 7.21 13.67
C TRP A 290 7.69 8.13 14.75
N GLY A 291 7.71 9.44 14.50
CA GLY A 291 7.16 10.43 15.43
C GLY A 291 5.71 10.14 15.80
N LYS A 292 4.85 9.96 14.80
CA LYS A 292 3.43 9.65 15.00
C LYS A 292 3.20 8.31 15.70
N LEU A 293 3.93 7.26 15.31
CA LEU A 293 3.80 5.95 15.94
C LEU A 293 4.13 6.00 17.44
N ILE A 294 5.21 6.68 17.81
CA ILE A 294 5.62 6.82 19.21
C ILE A 294 4.60 7.67 19.98
N GLU A 295 4.19 8.82 19.42
CA GLU A 295 3.20 9.70 20.07
C GLU A 295 1.89 8.98 20.34
N ASN A 296 1.40 8.20 19.37
CA ASN A 296 0.15 7.46 19.48
C ASN A 296 0.28 6.27 20.44
N THR A 297 1.39 5.53 20.39
CA THR A 297 1.60 4.34 21.22
C THR A 297 1.70 4.69 22.70
N PHE A 298 2.40 5.78 23.04
CA PHE A 298 2.61 6.20 24.42
C PHE A 298 1.64 7.29 24.89
N ASN A 299 0.68 7.68 24.04
CA ASN A 299 -0.35 8.68 24.32
C ASN A 299 0.22 10.02 24.86
N PHE A 300 1.33 10.47 24.28
CA PHE A 300 2.00 11.71 24.71
C PHE A 300 1.19 12.98 24.40
N SER A 301 0.21 12.89 23.50
CA SER A 301 -0.66 14.01 23.11
C SER A 301 -1.50 14.62 24.24
N ASN A 302 -1.69 13.89 25.35
CA ASN A 302 -2.50 14.34 26.50
C ASN A 302 -1.67 14.86 27.70
N ASN A 303 -0.35 15.03 27.55
CA ASN A 303 0.53 15.46 28.64
C ASN A 303 1.48 16.59 28.19
N ASP A 304 1.36 17.78 28.80
CA ASP A 304 2.25 18.92 28.52
C ASP A 304 3.74 18.65 28.80
N ARG A 305 4.05 17.57 29.53
CA ARG A 305 5.42 17.16 29.91
C ARG A 305 5.99 16.02 29.08
N SER A 306 5.20 15.36 28.23
CA SER A 306 5.67 14.21 27.43
C SER A 306 5.45 14.47 25.96
N ARG A 307 6.48 14.35 25.13
CA ARG A 307 6.43 14.73 23.70
C ARG A 307 7.45 13.93 22.89
N VAL A 308 7.22 13.80 21.59
CA VAL A 308 8.26 13.34 20.66
C VAL A 308 8.75 14.53 19.84
N LEU A 309 10.08 14.67 19.69
CA LEU A 309 10.69 15.55 18.70
C LEU A 309 11.17 14.71 17.51
N ILE A 310 10.87 15.15 16.29
CA ILE A 310 11.22 14.44 15.06
C ILE A 310 12.43 15.13 14.42
N ALA A 311 13.48 14.35 14.12
CA ALA A 311 14.73 14.92 13.60
C ALA A 311 15.32 16.07 14.44
N PRO A 312 15.38 15.96 15.79
CA PRO A 312 15.88 17.07 16.59
C PRO A 312 17.38 17.27 16.36
N ARG A 313 17.81 18.51 16.55
CA ARG A 313 19.23 18.88 16.62
C ARG A 313 19.54 19.45 17.98
N ILE A 314 20.79 19.27 18.40
CA ILE A 314 21.33 19.95 19.57
C ILE A 314 21.55 21.42 19.20
N PHE A 315 21.03 22.34 20.00
CA PHE A 315 21.21 23.78 19.82
C PHE A 315 22.02 24.38 20.95
N ASN A 316 22.92 25.29 20.60
CA ASN A 316 23.62 26.11 21.57
C ASN A 316 22.65 27.15 22.15
N LYS A 317 22.51 27.14 23.48
CA LYS A 317 21.57 28.00 24.23
C LYS A 317 21.80 29.50 24.04
N ASP A 318 23.04 29.90 23.92
CA ASP A 318 23.45 31.32 23.90
C ASP A 318 23.38 31.91 22.49
N THR A 319 23.72 31.10 21.48
CA THR A 319 23.77 31.56 20.08
C THR A 319 22.52 31.22 19.28
N GLY A 320 21.70 30.28 19.76
CA GLY A 320 20.53 29.79 19.03
C GLY A 320 20.87 29.04 17.73
N LYS A 321 22.14 28.65 17.54
CA LYS A 321 22.61 27.89 16.38
C LYS A 321 22.76 26.41 16.70
N PRO A 322 22.69 25.51 15.70
CA PRO A 322 22.99 24.10 15.90
C PRO A 322 24.40 23.94 16.51
N PHE A 323 24.50 23.15 17.58
CA PHE A 323 25.76 22.78 18.22
C PHE A 323 26.52 21.75 17.38
N THR A 324 25.77 20.82 16.80
CA THR A 324 26.21 19.85 15.80
C THR A 324 25.39 20.01 14.52
N ASN A 325 25.92 19.56 13.38
CA ASN A 325 25.17 19.58 12.11
C ASN A 325 24.28 18.35 11.92
N ASN A 326 24.48 17.32 12.74
CA ASN A 326 23.80 16.03 12.64
C ASN A 326 22.35 16.14 13.11
N ARG A 327 21.47 15.34 12.52
CA ARG A 327 20.09 15.19 12.98
C ARG A 327 19.99 13.87 13.73
N LEU A 328 19.33 13.88 14.87
CA LEU A 328 18.96 12.66 15.57
C LEU A 328 17.75 12.03 14.86
N ALA A 329 17.45 10.75 15.08
CA ALA A 329 16.28 10.12 14.46
C ALA A 329 14.98 10.68 15.08
N PHE A 330 14.85 10.51 16.39
CA PHE A 330 13.79 11.10 17.21
C PHE A 330 14.25 11.23 18.67
N MET A 331 13.49 11.99 19.45
CA MET A 331 13.63 12.06 20.90
C MET A 331 12.26 11.93 21.54
N ALA A 332 12.12 11.08 22.55
CA ALA A 332 10.92 10.97 23.36
C ALA A 332 11.20 11.47 24.78
N VAL A 333 10.38 12.40 25.26
CA VAL A 333 10.47 12.96 26.61
C VAL A 333 9.31 12.44 27.43
N SER A 334 9.57 12.01 28.65
CA SER A 334 8.55 11.70 29.64
C SER A 334 9.05 11.97 31.06
N GLU A 335 8.38 12.88 31.78
CA GLU A 335 8.58 13.16 33.21
C GLU A 335 10.05 13.16 33.69
N GLY A 336 10.87 13.99 33.04
CA GLY A 336 12.29 14.16 33.41
C GLY A 336 13.23 13.07 32.86
N ARG A 337 12.73 12.15 32.05
CA ARG A 337 13.52 11.17 31.30
C ARG A 337 13.45 11.47 29.81
N VAL A 338 14.54 11.15 29.13
CA VAL A 338 14.67 11.32 27.69
C VAL A 338 15.19 10.02 27.09
N LEU A 339 14.50 9.54 26.05
CA LEU A 339 15.01 8.54 25.13
C LEU A 339 15.45 9.26 23.85
N VAL A 340 16.68 9.04 23.43
CA VAL A 340 17.22 9.56 22.17
C VAL A 340 17.50 8.40 21.24
N ALA A 341 17.00 8.49 20.02
CA ALA A 341 17.32 7.55 18.96
C ALA A 341 18.27 8.20 17.95
N ILE A 342 19.31 7.46 17.60
CA ILE A 342 20.31 7.84 16.60
C ILE A 342 20.22 6.82 15.47
N ASP A 343 19.99 7.28 14.25
CA ASP A 343 20.10 6.45 13.07
C ASP A 343 21.56 6.45 12.60
N LYS A 344 22.24 5.30 12.70
CA LYS A 344 23.64 5.19 12.30
C LYS A 344 23.86 5.50 10.82
N GLY A 345 22.84 5.28 9.98
CA GLY A 345 22.92 5.57 8.55
C GLY A 345 22.99 7.06 8.21
N ASP A 346 22.61 7.94 9.15
CA ASP A 346 22.67 9.40 8.99
C ASP A 346 24.08 9.98 9.30
N PHE A 347 25.06 9.14 9.68
CA PHE A 347 26.41 9.56 10.08
C PHE A 347 27.47 9.00 9.14
N ASP A 348 28.46 9.83 8.80
CA ASP A 348 29.54 9.46 7.88
C ASP A 348 30.42 8.31 8.41
N ASN A 349 30.59 8.21 9.73
CA ASN A 349 31.42 7.20 10.38
C ASN A 349 31.07 7.03 11.88
N PRO A 350 31.56 5.96 12.55
CA PRO A 350 31.31 5.72 13.97
C PRO A 350 31.83 6.80 14.91
N GLU A 351 32.96 7.45 14.60
CA GLU A 351 33.54 8.50 15.46
C GLU A 351 32.63 9.74 15.53
N SER A 352 31.93 10.06 14.44
CA SER A 352 30.91 11.12 14.42
C SER A 352 29.72 10.81 15.33
N ILE A 353 29.36 9.54 15.50
CA ILE A 353 28.31 9.11 16.43
C ILE A 353 28.77 9.31 17.87
N ASP A 354 29.98 8.85 18.19
CA ASP A 354 30.56 9.00 19.52
C ASP A 354 30.71 10.48 19.91
N ALA A 355 31.13 11.32 18.97
CA ALA A 355 31.20 12.77 19.16
C ALA A 355 29.83 13.40 19.45
N GLU A 356 28.76 12.95 18.77
CA GLU A 356 27.39 13.41 19.03
C GLU A 356 26.93 13.01 20.44
N ILE A 357 27.20 11.78 20.85
CA ILE A 357 26.87 11.26 22.19
C ILE A 357 27.66 12.04 23.26
N MET A 358 28.95 12.29 23.04
CA MET A 358 29.77 13.10 23.96
C MET A 358 29.24 14.53 24.08
N ALA A 359 28.86 15.17 22.97
CA ALA A 359 28.26 16.50 22.97
C ALA A 359 26.95 16.52 23.78
N PHE A 360 26.11 15.50 23.59
CA PHE A 360 24.86 15.35 24.34
C PHE A 360 25.13 15.25 25.85
N ASN A 361 26.05 14.37 26.27
CA ASN A 361 26.39 14.15 27.68
C ASN A 361 26.98 15.42 28.31
N LEU A 362 27.94 16.08 27.65
CA LEU A 362 28.55 17.30 28.14
C LEU A 362 27.52 18.42 28.37
N LEU A 363 26.61 18.61 27.42
CA LEU A 363 25.56 19.62 27.52
C LEU A 363 24.49 19.24 28.55
N HIS A 364 24.21 17.95 28.72
CA HIS A 364 23.31 17.47 29.75
C HIS A 364 23.87 17.71 31.16
N GLU A 365 25.12 17.31 31.41
CA GLU A 365 25.81 17.48 32.70
C GLU A 365 25.94 18.96 33.10
N SER A 366 26.12 19.84 32.13
CA SER A 366 26.20 21.29 32.34
C SER A 366 24.84 22.01 32.38
N ASN A 367 23.72 21.28 32.26
CA ASN A 367 22.36 21.83 32.19
C ASN A 367 22.18 22.87 31.06
N GLN A 368 22.87 22.64 29.94
CA GLN A 368 22.85 23.48 28.74
C GLN A 368 22.23 22.79 27.53
N LEU A 369 21.89 21.50 27.63
CA LEU A 369 21.27 20.74 26.56
C LEU A 369 19.95 21.40 26.15
N ARG A 370 19.88 21.76 24.87
CA ARG A 370 18.66 22.20 24.20
C ARG A 370 18.50 21.41 22.91
N LEU A 371 17.31 20.90 22.69
CA LEU A 371 16.99 20.12 21.52
C LEU A 371 15.82 20.76 20.82
N CYS A 372 16.00 21.08 19.54
CA CYS A 372 14.94 21.67 18.73
C CYS A 372 14.64 20.80 17.53
N GLU A 373 13.34 20.61 17.29
CA GLU A 373 12.81 19.97 16.11
C GLU A 373 13.17 20.77 14.86
N THR A 374 13.65 20.09 13.82
CA THR A 374 14.04 20.75 12.55
C THR A 374 12.94 20.76 11.50
N TYR A 375 11.83 20.07 11.76
CA TYR A 375 10.66 20.06 10.90
C TYR A 375 9.54 20.92 11.48
N TYR A 376 8.80 21.57 10.58
CA TYR A 376 7.63 22.37 10.95
C TYR A 376 6.42 21.46 11.18
N ARG A 377 5.77 21.59 12.34
CA ARG A 377 4.49 20.95 12.62
C ARG A 377 3.36 21.95 12.48
N LYS A 378 2.42 21.70 11.55
CA LYS A 378 1.28 22.59 11.30
C LYS A 378 0.41 22.76 12.53
N GLU A 379 0.19 21.68 13.27
CA GLU A 379 -0.59 21.63 14.51
C GLU A 379 0.04 22.44 15.66
N LEU A 380 1.36 22.62 15.65
CA LEU A 380 2.09 23.39 16.67
C LEU A 380 2.46 24.80 16.20
N LYS A 381 2.15 25.17 14.96
CA LYS A 381 2.51 26.44 14.32
C LYS A 381 4.02 26.77 14.37
N GLY A 382 4.88 25.75 14.39
CA GLY A 382 6.33 25.90 14.52
C GLY A 382 7.05 24.58 14.77
N GLY A 383 8.37 24.65 15.00
CA GLY A 383 9.16 23.56 15.58
C GLY A 383 9.18 23.68 17.11
N VAL A 384 9.31 22.57 17.82
CA VAL A 384 9.37 22.53 19.29
C VAL A 384 10.83 22.51 19.76
N CYS A 385 11.15 23.32 20.76
CA CYS A 385 12.41 23.23 21.51
C CYS A 385 12.14 22.78 22.94
N ILE A 386 12.97 21.87 23.45
CA ILE A 386 12.97 21.39 24.84
C ILE A 386 14.31 21.75 25.49
#